data_AF-A0A967MXG1-F1
#
_entry.id   AF-A0A967MXG1-F1
#
_cell.length_a   1.000
_cell.length_b   1.000
_cell.length_c   1.000
_cell.angle_alpha   90.00
_cell.angle_beta   90.00
_cell.angle_gamma   90.00
#
_symmetry.space_group_name_H-M   'P 1'
#
loop_
_entity.id
_entity.type
_entity.pdbx_description
1 polymer ?
#
loop_
_entity_poly.entity_id
_entity_poly.type
_entity_poly.pdbx_seq_one_letter_code
_entity_poly.pdbx_strand_id
1 'polypeptide(L)' 'TNCGDCGNACAGGEVCSFGTCQTDCGAFQTNCDGVCTNTDFDEMNCGSCGNECAAEENCFRGTCRMMGGPGPGA' A
#
# COMPACT_ATOMS: atom_id res chain seq x y z
N THR A 1 -10.30 -9.24 -8.40
CA THR A 1 -10.62 -8.42 -7.21
C THR A 1 -10.82 -9.35 -6.04
N ASN A 2 -10.27 -9.04 -4.87
CA ASN A 2 -10.27 -9.91 -3.68
C ASN A 2 -10.68 -9.08 -2.46
N CYS A 3 -11.95 -8.73 -2.36
CA CYS A 3 -12.44 -7.93 -1.24
C CYS A 3 -13.27 -8.74 -0.26
N GLY A 4 -12.66 -9.14 0.85
CA GLY A 4 -13.27 -10.02 1.85
C GLY A 4 -13.28 -11.49 1.44
N ASP A 5 -13.59 -11.76 0.17
CA ASP A 5 -13.60 -13.08 -0.45
C ASP A 5 -12.79 -13.10 -1.77
N CYS A 6 -12.31 -14.29 -2.15
CA CYS A 6 -11.60 -14.49 -3.41
C CYS A 6 -12.52 -14.22 -4.61
N GLY A 7 -12.07 -13.39 -5.55
CA GLY A 7 -12.85 -13.04 -6.74
C GLY A 7 -13.95 -12.00 -6.51
N ASN A 8 -14.18 -11.55 -5.28
CA ASN A 8 -15.18 -10.52 -5.00
C ASN A 8 -14.68 -9.14 -5.46
N ALA A 9 -15.45 -8.51 -6.36
CA ALA A 9 -15.19 -7.18 -6.88
C ALA A 9 -16.18 -6.15 -6.36
N CYS A 10 -15.67 -4.99 -5.97
CA CYS A 10 -16.49 -3.87 -5.53
C CYS A 10 -17.23 -3.23 -6.71
N ALA A 11 -18.37 -2.60 -6.43
CA ALA A 11 -19.16 -1.94 -7.45
C ALA A 11 -18.44 -0.70 -8.01
N GLY A 12 -18.94 -0.17 -9.13
CA GLY A 12 -18.34 1.00 -9.76
C GLY A 12 -18.31 2.21 -8.81
N GLY A 13 -17.11 2.75 -8.57
CA GLY A 13 -16.89 3.86 -7.64
C GLY A 13 -16.59 3.44 -6.20
N GLU A 14 -16.55 2.14 -5.91
CA GLU A 14 -16.09 1.60 -4.64
C GLU A 14 -14.65 1.08 -4.72
N VAL A 15 -14.00 1.06 -3.56
CA VAL A 15 -12.64 0.58 -3.33
C VAL A 15 -12.66 -0.49 -2.26
N CYS A 16 -11.73 -1.44 -2.34
CA CYS A 16 -11.61 -2.44 -1.30
C CYS A 16 -10.80 -1.91 -0.12
N SER A 17 -11.45 -1.69 1.02
CA SER A 17 -10.82 -1.28 2.27
C SER A 17 -11.14 -2.27 3.39
N PHE A 18 -10.10 -2.76 4.07
CA PHE A 18 -10.20 -3.74 5.17
C PHE A 18 -11.06 -4.98 4.85
N GLY A 19 -11.04 -5.45 3.59
CA GLY A 19 -11.83 -6.60 3.16
C GLY A 19 -13.32 -6.29 2.92
N THR A 20 -13.71 -5.02 2.86
CA THR A 20 -15.07 -4.59 2.55
C THR A 20 -15.07 -3.54 1.45
N CYS A 21 -16.10 -3.54 0.62
CA CYS A 21 -16.27 -2.50 -0.39
C CYS A 21 -16.74 -1.22 0.28
N GLN A 22 -16.00 -0.14 0.08
CA GLN A 22 -16.26 1.18 0.65
C GLN A 22 -16.18 2.24 -0.46
N THR A 23 -16.79 3.40 -0.25
CA THR A 23 -16.73 4.52 -1.21
C THR A 23 -15.44 5.33 -1.11
N ASP A 24 -14.66 5.10 -0.04
CA ASP A 24 -13.38 5.73 0.24
C ASP A 24 -12.51 4.75 1.02
N CYS A 25 -11.19 4.95 1.02
CA CYS A 25 -10.26 4.08 1.74
C CYS A 25 -10.26 4.27 3.25
N GLY A 26 -10.79 5.40 3.73
CA GLY A 26 -10.74 5.77 5.13
C GLY A 26 -9.40 6.38 5.53
N ALA A 27 -9.27 6.71 6.81
CA ALA A 27 -8.08 7.36 7.31
C ALA A 27 -6.83 6.48 7.17
N PHE A 28 -5.70 7.11 6.83
CA PHE A 28 -4.38 6.48 6.73
C PHE A 28 -4.22 5.46 5.61
N GLN A 29 -5.15 5.42 4.65
CA GLN A 29 -5.04 4.60 3.44
C GLN A 29 -5.21 5.47 2.19
N THR A 30 -4.56 5.04 1.12
CA THR A 30 -4.60 5.69 -0.18
C THR A 30 -5.20 4.71 -1.18
N ASN A 31 -6.07 5.21 -2.06
CA ASN A 31 -6.60 4.41 -3.16
C ASN A 31 -5.52 4.20 -4.23
N CYS A 32 -4.99 2.99 -4.30
CA CYS A 32 -4.06 2.53 -5.31
C CYS A 32 -4.79 1.58 -6.28
N ASP A 33 -5.35 2.15 -7.35
CA ASP A 33 -6.04 1.42 -8.43
C ASP A 33 -7.19 0.52 -7.97
N GLY A 34 -8.01 1.00 -7.03
CA GLY A 34 -9.19 0.30 -6.50
C GLY A 34 -8.90 -0.53 -5.25
N VAL A 35 -7.65 -0.54 -4.79
CA VAL A 35 -7.23 -1.20 -3.55
C VAL A 35 -6.77 -0.12 -2.57
N CYS A 36 -7.26 -0.20 -1.33
CA CYS A 36 -6.84 0.72 -0.30
C CYS A 36 -5.57 0.21 0.38
N THR A 37 -4.53 1.01 0.25
CA THR A 37 -3.19 0.64 0.67
C THR A 37 -2.69 1.61 1.71
N ASN A 38 -2.05 1.08 2.75
CA ASN A 38 -1.36 1.90 3.74
C ASN A 38 0.03 2.27 3.23
N THR A 39 0.15 3.44 2.62
CA THR A 39 1.40 3.97 2.06
C THR A 39 2.45 4.28 3.12
N ASP A 40 2.12 4.24 4.41
CA ASP A 40 3.11 4.46 5.47
C ASP A 40 3.97 3.23 5.75
N PHE A 41 3.50 2.04 5.36
CA PHE A 41 4.13 0.76 5.71
C PHE A 41 4.15 -0.27 4.58
N ASP A 42 3.48 -0.02 3.45
CA ASP A 42 3.56 -0.89 2.28
C ASP A 42 4.83 -0.59 1.47
N GLU A 43 5.72 -1.57 1.41
CA GLU A 43 6.98 -1.53 0.65
C GLU A 43 6.77 -1.35 -0.85
N MET A 44 5.63 -1.77 -1.40
CA MET A 44 5.31 -1.63 -2.83
C MET A 44 4.64 -0.29 -3.17
N ASN A 45 4.24 0.48 -2.15
CA ASN A 45 3.44 1.70 -2.29
C ASN A 45 3.87 2.79 -1.30
N CYS A 46 5.17 2.87 -1.00
CA CYS A 46 5.65 3.68 0.11
C CYS A 46 5.55 5.18 -0.17
N GLY A 47 4.78 5.92 0.62
CA GLY A 47 4.52 7.36 0.43
C GLY A 47 3.59 7.70 -0.75
N SER A 48 3.50 6.84 -1.77
CA SER A 48 2.57 6.96 -2.89
C SER A 48 2.38 5.61 -3.59
N CYS A 49 1.24 5.45 -4.28
CA CYS A 49 0.95 4.24 -5.05
C CYS A 49 2.03 3.92 -6.09
N GLY A 50 2.45 2.67 -6.15
CA GLY A 50 3.49 2.17 -7.05
C GLY A 50 4.92 2.60 -6.72
N ASN A 51 5.14 3.28 -5.59
CA ASN A 51 6.50 3.58 -5.14
C ASN A 51 7.08 2.41 -4.34
N GLU A 52 7.75 1.51 -5.03
CA GLU A 52 8.42 0.36 -4.44
C GLU A 52 9.76 0.75 -3.81
N CYS A 53 9.98 0.33 -2.56
CA CYS A 53 11.26 0.47 -1.87
C CYS A 53 12.29 -0.53 -2.42
N ALA A 54 13.59 -0.19 -2.35
CA ALA A 54 14.63 -1.13 -2.76
C ALA A 54 14.64 -2.39 -1.86
N ALA A 55 15.23 -3.49 -2.34
CA ALA A 55 15.24 -4.79 -1.64
C ALA A 55 15.82 -4.77 -0.21
N GLU A 56 16.55 -3.72 0.16
CA GLU A 56 17.18 -3.51 1.47
C GLU A 56 16.52 -2.38 2.27
N GLU A 57 15.42 -1.84 1.77
CA GLU A 57 14.66 -0.76 2.37
C GLU A 57 13.28 -1.25 2.81
N ASN A 58 12.80 -0.72 3.93
CA ASN A 58 11.44 -0.93 4.40
C ASN A 58 10.69 0.39 4.30
N CYS A 59 9.37 0.32 4.12
CA CYS A 59 8.55 1.51 4.19
C CYS A 59 8.30 1.91 5.65
N PHE A 60 8.73 3.11 6.03
CA PHE A 60 8.50 3.64 7.36
C PHE A 60 7.99 5.08 7.32
N ARG A 61 6.72 5.27 7.68
CA ARG A 61 6.02 6.56 7.67
C ARG A 61 6.07 7.25 6.30
N GLY A 62 5.89 6.46 5.24
CA GLY A 62 5.84 6.95 3.87
C GLY A 62 7.20 7.27 3.27
N THR A 63 8.28 6.72 3.83
CA THR A 63 9.63 6.87 3.30
C THR A 63 10.35 5.53 3.33
N CYS A 64 10.95 5.15 2.22
CA CYS A 64 11.83 3.99 2.15
C CYS A 64 13.08 4.26 2.98
N ARG A 65 13.38 3.36 3.90
CA ARG A 65 14.53 3.48 4.82
C ARG A 65 15.21 2.14 4.97
N MET A 66 16.54 2.19 4.98
CA MET A 66 17.36 1.02 5.22
C MET A 66 17.14 0.51 6.65
N MET A 67 16.72 -0.74 6.80
CA MET A 67 16.66 -1.39 8.12
C MET A 67 17.97 -2.12 8.41
N GLY A 68 19.00 -1.32 8.73
CA GLY A 68 20.21 -1.79 9.41
C GLY A 68 21.33 -2.33 8.50
N GLY A 69 22.25 -1.45 8.09
CA GLY A 69 23.54 -1.83 7.52
C GLY A 69 24.10 -0.74 6.60
N PRO A 70 25.44 -0.59 6.47
CA PRO A 70 26.01 0.39 5.55
C PRO A 70 25.67 -0.06 4.12
N GLY A 71 24.92 0.76 3.39
CA GLY A 71 24.46 0.45 2.04
C GLY A 71 25.59 0.17 1.04
N PRO A 72 25.26 -0.19 -0.22
CA PRO A 72 26.25 -0.52 -1.24
C PRO A 72 26.96 0.76 -1.69
N GLY A 73 28.04 1.13 -0.99
CA GLY A 73 28.74 2.38 -1.28
C GLY A 73 29.86 2.79 -0.32
N ALA A 74 30.56 1.84 0.30
CA ALA A 74 31.84 2.10 0.99
C ALA A 74 32.94 1.18 0.44
#